data_AF-A0A6I4U5B2-F1
#
_entry.id   AF-A0A6I4U5B2-F1
#
_cell.length_a   1.000
_cell.length_b   1.000
_cell.length_c   1.000
_cell.angle_alpha   90.00
_cell.angle_beta   90.00
_cell.angle_gamma   90.00
#
_symmetry.space_group_name_H-M   'P 1'
#
loop_
_entity.id
_entity.type
_entity.pdbx_description
1 polymer ?
#
loop_
_entity_poly.entity_id
_entity_poly.type
_entity_poly.pdbx_seq_one_letter_code
_entity_poly.pdbx_strand_id
1 'polypeptide(L)'
;MSEFFSILATREWALLILFVTFLAWASWRPKTRKALGEVVLAFCNPKILGVLAIAVAYIFALLYGLHAIGLWKVGDTAATLFWMMTSALVSILNFQKAQIDQRYYRKAVVEVFSLTTLFIFLTDMVSLSLWFWLLVIPVMTLLHLLSATAKLDPAHAAVAKLLEWVKILAGLVLIYVVVREAIASKDTLLTLETLRLFALSAVLSVAFLPFIAVLTLYEPYERIFGILPLHIPDARLRRVARWRAILTFRTDTNFLERWRRSVTTEPPTNMEEVKASFAKLRTLKQRERKPPTVGEQDGWSPQSAIRFLEAEGLGTNDYHEAAYEPDEWWAASRLTQFGQGAFPNNIAYYVYGTAEIVSRLKLKMNVNSPETYEASKAHFSKHALILAGKALNETWQTKLAPILEEASPFELVEDGARVTLKRNGWQGGPGGYDLTFEILRVPAP
;
A
#
# COMPACT_ATOMS: atom_id res chain seq x y z
N MET A 1 32.20 14.45 27.44
CA MET A 1 32.32 13.35 26.44
C MET A 1 31.95 11.99 27.03
N SER A 2 32.26 11.68 28.30
CA SER A 2 31.88 10.42 28.96
C SER A 2 30.36 10.17 29.09
N GLU A 3 29.55 11.21 29.28
CA GLU A 3 28.09 11.04 29.41
C GLU A 3 27.37 10.70 28.09
N PHE A 4 27.94 11.03 26.93
CA PHE A 4 27.34 10.66 25.64
C PHE A 4 27.55 9.18 25.31
N PHE A 5 28.61 8.57 25.86
CA PHE A 5 28.93 7.15 25.64
C PHE A 5 28.10 6.19 26.50
N SER A 6 27.50 6.67 27.61
CA SER A 6 26.63 5.89 28.50
C SER A 6 25.15 5.90 28.10
N ILE A 7 24.81 6.53 26.98
CA ILE A 7 23.43 6.82 26.55
C ILE A 7 22.83 5.71 25.67
N LEU A 8 23.65 4.97 24.93
CA LEU A 8 23.20 3.97 23.94
C LEU A 8 23.51 2.55 24.39
N ALA A 9 22.62 1.61 24.08
CA ALA A 9 22.83 0.19 24.29
C ALA A 9 23.95 -0.35 23.37
N THR A 10 24.60 -1.46 23.76
CA THR A 10 25.69 -2.07 22.97
C THR A 10 25.26 -2.44 21.54
N ARG A 11 24.00 -2.83 21.36
CA ARG A 11 23.37 -3.09 20.05
C ARG A 11 23.32 -1.83 19.19
N GLU A 12 22.95 -0.70 19.77
CA GLU A 12 22.81 0.58 19.07
C GLU A 12 24.18 1.10 18.63
N TRP A 13 25.21 0.92 19.46
CA TRP A 13 26.60 1.16 19.08
C TRP A 13 27.04 0.29 17.89
N ALA A 14 26.71 -1.00 17.89
CA ALA A 14 27.03 -1.87 16.76
C ALA A 14 26.33 -1.41 15.47
N LEU A 15 25.03 -1.05 15.55
CA LEU A 15 24.29 -0.51 14.42
C LEU A 15 24.91 0.78 13.88
N LEU A 16 25.31 1.71 14.77
CA LEU A 16 25.96 2.95 14.38
C LEU A 16 27.31 2.70 13.69
N ILE A 17 28.16 1.83 14.26
CA ILE A 17 29.45 1.46 13.67
C ILE A 17 29.26 0.84 12.28
N LEU A 18 28.31 -0.09 12.14
CA LEU A 18 28.02 -0.73 10.85
C LEU A 18 27.45 0.26 9.84
N PHE A 19 26.59 1.17 10.27
CA PHE A 19 26.03 2.21 9.40
C PHE A 19 27.11 3.18 8.91
N VAL A 20 27.99 3.66 9.80
CA VAL A 20 29.10 4.55 9.44
C VAL A 20 30.11 3.85 8.52
N THR A 21 30.46 2.59 8.80
CA THR A 21 31.36 1.82 7.94
C THR A 21 30.74 1.57 6.55
N PHE A 22 29.44 1.28 6.48
CA PHE A 22 28.70 1.20 5.23
C PHE A 22 28.72 2.53 4.46
N LEU A 23 28.44 3.66 5.12
CA LEU A 23 28.47 4.98 4.48
C LEU A 23 29.87 5.35 3.98
N ALA A 24 30.92 5.04 4.74
CA ALA A 24 32.31 5.26 4.33
C ALA A 24 32.65 4.43 3.08
N TRP A 25 32.30 3.15 3.07
CA TRP A 25 32.47 2.27 1.91
C TRP A 25 31.69 2.75 0.69
N ALA A 26 30.42 3.12 0.88
CA ALA A 26 29.55 3.59 -0.20
C ALA A 26 29.98 4.96 -0.74
N SER A 27 30.61 5.80 0.09
CA SER A 27 31.19 7.09 -0.34
C SER A 27 32.52 6.94 -1.08
N TRP A 28 33.28 5.87 -0.82
CA TRP A 28 34.53 5.57 -1.53
C TRP A 28 34.27 5.22 -3.00
N ARG A 29 33.17 4.51 -3.28
CA ARG A 29 32.84 4.01 -4.62
C ARG A 29 32.21 5.14 -5.47
N PRO A 30 32.73 5.44 -6.68
CA PRO A 30 32.31 6.65 -7.42
C PRO A 30 30.84 6.62 -7.87
N LYS A 31 30.33 5.45 -8.30
CA LYS A 31 28.92 5.29 -8.72
C LYS A 31 27.95 5.46 -7.54
N THR A 32 28.27 4.89 -6.38
CA THR A 32 27.42 4.96 -5.18
C THR A 32 27.53 6.30 -4.48
N ARG A 33 28.68 6.98 -4.52
CA ARG A 33 28.84 8.34 -3.99
C ARG A 33 27.86 9.31 -4.62
N LYS A 34 27.67 9.22 -5.95
CA LYS A 34 26.69 10.05 -6.66
C LYS A 34 25.27 9.75 -6.18
N ALA A 35 24.89 8.47 -6.14
CA ALA A 35 23.57 8.04 -5.66
C ALA A 35 23.30 8.46 -4.20
N LEU A 36 24.30 8.34 -3.31
CA LEU A 36 24.19 8.82 -1.93
C LEU A 36 23.96 10.33 -1.87
N GLY A 37 24.70 11.11 -2.68
CA GLY A 37 24.51 12.55 -2.78
C GLY A 37 23.10 12.92 -3.23
N GLU A 38 22.57 12.22 -4.24
CA GLU A 38 21.19 12.42 -4.72
C GLU A 38 20.15 12.09 -3.64
N VAL A 39 20.36 11.03 -2.86
CA VAL A 39 19.49 10.68 -1.72
C VAL A 39 19.52 11.77 -0.65
N VAL A 40 20.70 12.24 -0.25
CA VAL A 40 20.83 13.31 0.75
C VAL A 40 20.15 14.60 0.25
N LEU A 41 20.38 14.97 -1.00
CA LEU A 41 19.73 16.14 -1.62
C LEU A 41 18.20 15.99 -1.66
N ALA A 42 17.68 14.79 -1.92
CA ALA A 42 16.25 14.52 -1.89
C ALA A 42 15.67 14.75 -0.49
N PHE A 43 16.34 14.28 0.57
CA PHE A 43 15.94 14.53 1.96
C PHE A 43 15.99 16.01 2.36
N CYS A 44 16.89 16.80 1.75
CA CYS A 44 16.98 18.24 1.96
C CYS A 44 15.90 19.06 1.21
N ASN A 45 14.92 18.41 0.57
CA ASN A 45 13.81 19.13 -0.02
C ASN A 45 13.00 19.88 1.07
N PRO A 46 12.69 21.18 0.90
CA PRO A 46 12.00 21.97 1.92
C PRO A 46 10.65 21.39 2.34
N LYS A 47 9.96 20.64 1.46
CA LYS A 47 8.70 19.96 1.81
C LYS A 47 8.92 18.80 2.78
N ILE A 48 9.98 18.01 2.57
CA ILE A 48 10.34 16.91 3.47
C ILE A 48 10.81 17.47 4.81
N LEU A 49 11.69 18.47 4.77
CA LEU A 49 12.14 19.16 5.99
C LEU A 49 10.98 19.79 6.77
N GLY A 50 9.99 20.35 6.08
CA GLY A 50 8.77 20.86 6.70
C GLY A 50 7.99 19.77 7.44
N VAL A 51 7.76 18.61 6.81
CA VAL A 51 7.09 17.47 7.46
C VAL A 51 7.89 16.96 8.67
N LEU A 52 9.22 16.84 8.53
CA LEU A 52 10.10 16.41 9.63
C LEU A 52 10.09 17.42 10.79
N ALA A 53 10.13 18.73 10.50
CA ALA A 53 10.06 19.77 11.53
C ALA A 53 8.74 19.73 12.31
N ILE A 54 7.61 19.55 11.61
CA ILE A 54 6.29 19.41 12.26
C ILE A 54 6.24 18.10 13.07
N ALA A 55 6.82 17.00 12.57
CA ALA A 55 6.90 15.73 13.30
C ALA A 55 7.69 15.89 14.60
N VAL A 56 8.84 16.59 14.56
CA VAL A 56 9.65 16.88 15.74
C VAL A 56 8.88 17.74 16.73
N ALA A 57 8.20 18.80 16.28
CA ALA A 57 7.35 19.63 17.13
C ALA A 57 6.22 18.83 17.80
N TYR A 58 5.58 17.93 17.04
CA TYR A 58 4.55 17.02 17.55
C TYR A 58 5.11 16.05 18.61
N ILE A 59 6.30 15.48 18.37
CA ILE A 59 6.97 14.62 19.35
C ILE A 59 7.27 15.40 20.62
N PHE A 60 7.79 16.63 20.54
CA PHE A 60 8.01 17.46 21.74
C PHE A 60 6.72 17.70 22.53
N ALA A 61 5.59 17.95 21.85
CA ALA A 61 4.30 18.08 22.51
C ALA A 61 3.86 16.77 23.20
N LEU A 62 4.09 15.61 22.57
CA LEU A 62 3.86 14.31 23.20
C LEU A 62 4.74 14.12 24.43
N LEU A 63 6.05 14.40 24.33
CA LEU A 63 6.99 14.26 25.45
C LEU A 63 6.59 15.14 26.63
N TYR A 64 6.16 16.37 26.38
CA TYR A 64 5.64 17.25 27.42
C TYR A 64 4.42 16.64 28.14
N GLY A 65 3.47 16.09 27.38
CA GLY A 65 2.32 15.40 27.95
C GLY A 65 2.70 14.14 28.73
N LEU A 66 3.64 13.34 28.22
CA LEU A 66 4.14 12.13 28.88
C LEU A 66 4.96 12.44 30.13
N HIS A 67 5.66 13.57 30.16
CA HIS A 67 6.35 14.08 31.33
C HIS A 67 5.37 14.45 32.44
N ALA A 68 4.26 15.11 32.11
CA ALA A 68 3.24 15.52 33.08
C ALA A 68 2.59 14.33 33.82
N ILE A 69 2.48 13.17 33.17
CA ILE A 69 1.96 11.93 33.79
C ILE A 69 3.07 11.03 34.39
N GLY A 70 4.32 11.50 34.40
CA GLY A 70 5.46 10.77 34.95
C GLY A 70 5.94 9.57 34.13
N LEU A 71 5.42 9.38 32.90
CA LEU A 71 5.82 8.27 32.03
C LEU A 71 7.16 8.54 31.34
N TRP A 72 7.43 9.79 30.97
CA TRP A 72 8.72 10.21 30.38
C TRP A 72 9.55 11.04 31.37
N LYS A 73 10.83 10.74 31.49
CA LYS A 73 11.82 11.46 32.31
C LYS A 73 12.90 12.03 31.40
N VAL A 74 13.58 13.09 31.84
CA VAL A 74 14.71 13.70 31.10
C VAL A 74 15.82 12.67 30.80
N GLY A 75 16.01 11.69 31.68
CA GLY A 75 16.94 10.57 31.45
C GLY A 75 16.62 9.69 30.23
N ASP A 76 15.38 9.69 29.74
CA ASP A 76 14.93 8.86 28.61
C ASP A 76 15.17 9.53 27.24
N THR A 77 15.80 10.71 27.21
CA THR A 77 16.07 11.46 25.98
C THR A 77 16.83 10.61 24.95
N ALA A 78 17.79 9.82 25.44
CA ALA A 78 18.53 8.77 24.74
C ALA A 78 17.63 7.86 23.88
N ALA A 79 16.78 7.10 24.57
CA ALA A 79 15.88 6.11 23.99
C ALA A 79 14.85 6.79 23.07
N THR A 80 14.41 7.99 23.42
CA THR A 80 13.45 8.76 22.62
C THR A 80 14.07 9.21 21.28
N LEU A 81 15.32 9.66 21.29
CA LEU A 81 16.03 10.04 20.06
C LEU A 81 16.27 8.83 19.15
N PHE A 82 16.63 7.69 19.74
CA PHE A 82 16.76 6.43 19.00
C PHE A 82 15.42 6.00 18.39
N TRP A 83 14.33 6.01 19.17
CA TRP A 83 12.98 5.73 18.69
C TRP A 83 12.54 6.69 17.58
N MET A 84 12.88 7.98 17.68
CA MET A 84 12.57 8.98 16.66
C MET A 84 13.28 8.65 15.32
N MET A 85 14.55 8.28 15.37
CA MET A 85 15.35 7.96 14.17
C MET A 85 14.96 6.62 13.53
N THR A 86 14.50 5.67 14.33
CA THR A 86 14.16 4.33 13.87
C THR A 86 12.65 4.20 13.61
N SER A 87 11.83 4.17 14.65
CA SER A 87 10.39 3.95 14.55
C SER A 87 9.66 5.12 13.90
N ALA A 88 9.84 6.35 14.39
CA ALA A 88 9.06 7.49 13.88
C ALA A 88 9.39 7.81 12.42
N LEU A 89 10.68 7.85 12.07
CA LEU A 89 11.13 8.07 10.69
C LEU A 89 10.63 6.97 9.75
N VAL A 90 10.73 5.69 10.14
CA VAL A 90 10.23 4.57 9.31
C VAL A 90 8.71 4.65 9.13
N SER A 91 7.96 5.05 10.15
CA SER A 91 6.51 5.28 10.03
C SER A 91 6.18 6.41 9.07
N ILE A 92 6.92 7.53 9.11
CA ILE A 92 6.78 8.62 8.15
C ILE A 92 7.09 8.14 6.74
N LEU A 93 8.20 7.44 6.51
CA LEU A 93 8.58 6.96 5.18
C LEU A 93 7.59 5.94 4.61
N ASN A 94 6.92 5.16 5.48
CA ASN A 94 5.95 4.14 5.09
C ASN A 94 4.49 4.60 5.18
N PHE A 95 4.22 5.89 5.38
CA PHE A 95 2.86 6.40 5.58
C PHE A 95 1.92 6.09 4.40
N GLN A 96 2.44 5.95 3.18
CA GLN A 96 1.65 5.57 2.00
C GLN A 96 0.99 4.20 2.15
N LYS A 97 1.56 3.27 2.93
CA LYS A 97 0.92 1.98 3.24
C LYS A 97 -0.41 2.17 3.96
N ALA A 98 -0.53 3.22 4.77
CA ALA A 98 -1.77 3.58 5.46
C ALA A 98 -2.86 4.12 4.53
N GLN A 99 -2.49 4.63 3.34
CA GLN A 99 -3.47 5.02 2.32
C GLN A 99 -4.05 3.80 1.57
N ILE A 100 -3.31 2.68 1.55
CA ILE A 100 -3.68 1.48 0.80
C ILE A 100 -4.40 0.47 1.69
N ASP A 101 -3.89 0.22 2.88
CA ASP A 101 -4.40 -0.81 3.79
C ASP A 101 -5.34 -0.20 4.84
N GLN A 102 -6.64 -0.48 4.73
CA GLN A 102 -7.65 -0.04 5.71
C GLN A 102 -7.38 -0.56 7.12
N ARG A 103 -6.64 -1.67 7.26
CA ARG A 103 -6.30 -2.26 8.55
C ARG A 103 -4.97 -1.74 9.10
N TYR A 104 -4.31 -0.79 8.43
CA TYR A 104 -2.99 -0.29 8.80
C TYR A 104 -2.91 0.13 10.27
N TYR A 105 -3.80 1.01 10.73
CA TYR A 105 -3.76 1.52 12.11
C TYR A 105 -4.00 0.42 13.14
N ARG A 106 -4.93 -0.51 12.86
CA ARG A 106 -5.17 -1.68 13.72
C ARG A 106 -3.93 -2.58 13.77
N LYS A 107 -3.33 -2.87 12.62
CA LYS A 107 -2.09 -3.65 12.54
C LYS A 107 -0.96 -2.98 13.31
N ALA A 108 -0.80 -1.67 13.17
CA ALA A 108 0.22 -0.90 13.89
C ALA A 108 0.04 -0.97 15.41
N VAL A 109 -1.19 -0.87 15.93
CA VAL A 109 -1.47 -1.03 17.36
C VAL A 109 -1.23 -2.45 17.84
N VAL A 110 -1.64 -3.46 17.05
CA VAL A 110 -1.42 -4.87 17.40
C VAL A 110 0.07 -5.23 17.37
N GLU A 111 0.83 -4.65 16.46
CA GLU A 111 2.27 -4.88 16.31
C GLU A 111 3.06 -4.46 17.56
N VAL A 112 2.58 -3.44 18.29
CA VAL A 112 3.17 -3.02 19.57
C VAL A 112 3.14 -4.14 20.62
N PHE A 113 2.16 -5.05 20.54
CA PHE A 113 2.02 -6.21 21.43
C PHE A 113 2.54 -7.51 20.79
N SER A 114 3.26 -7.43 19.66
CA SER A 114 3.77 -8.61 18.97
C SER A 114 4.94 -9.25 19.73
N LEU A 115 5.12 -10.56 19.53
CA LEU A 115 6.30 -11.28 20.04
C LEU A 115 7.60 -10.69 19.48
N THR A 116 7.55 -10.10 18.28
CA THR A 116 8.70 -9.42 17.67
C THR A 116 9.06 -8.16 18.44
N THR A 117 8.08 -7.33 18.83
CA THR A 117 8.32 -6.14 19.65
C THR A 117 8.83 -6.51 21.03
N LEU A 118 8.28 -7.56 21.65
CA LEU A 118 8.78 -8.09 22.92
C LEU A 118 10.24 -8.57 22.78
N PHE A 119 10.57 -9.28 21.70
CA PHE A 119 11.92 -9.75 21.45
C PHE A 119 12.91 -8.58 21.24
N ILE A 120 12.54 -7.55 20.46
CA ILE A 120 13.36 -6.36 20.27
C ILE A 120 13.63 -5.68 21.62
N PHE A 121 12.60 -5.51 22.45
CA PHE A 121 12.77 -4.97 23.79
C PHE A 121 13.69 -5.81 24.68
N LEU A 122 13.54 -7.14 24.67
CA LEU A 122 14.45 -8.03 25.41
C LEU A 122 15.90 -7.86 24.96
N THR A 123 16.14 -7.75 23.65
CA THR A 123 17.51 -7.51 23.14
C THR A 123 18.09 -6.16 23.55
N ASP A 124 17.27 -5.16 23.86
CA ASP A 124 17.74 -3.86 24.38
C ASP A 124 18.13 -3.91 25.85
N MET A 125 17.43 -4.71 26.64
CA MET A 125 17.65 -4.78 28.08
C MET A 125 18.74 -5.77 28.47
N VAL A 126 19.05 -6.72 27.59
CA VAL A 126 20.07 -7.73 27.83
C VAL A 126 21.46 -7.17 27.49
N SER A 127 22.41 -7.38 28.40
CA SER A 127 23.81 -6.93 28.25
C SER A 127 24.66 -7.88 27.41
N LEU A 128 24.40 -7.93 26.09
CA LEU A 128 25.27 -8.66 25.15
C LEU A 128 26.48 -7.81 24.73
N SER A 129 27.59 -8.48 24.41
CA SER A 129 28.84 -7.80 24.04
C SER A 129 28.72 -7.06 22.70
N LEU A 130 29.46 -5.97 22.53
CA LEU A 130 29.50 -5.23 21.26
C LEU A 130 29.95 -6.12 20.10
N TRP A 131 30.95 -6.98 20.33
CA TRP A 131 31.46 -7.92 19.32
C TRP A 131 30.41 -8.93 18.85
N PHE A 132 29.54 -9.38 19.75
CA PHE A 132 28.42 -10.24 19.39
C PHE A 132 27.51 -9.57 18.35
N TRP A 133 27.11 -8.32 18.60
CA TRP A 133 26.25 -7.57 17.68
C TRP A 133 26.93 -7.21 16.37
N LEU A 134 28.21 -6.84 16.40
CA LEU A 134 29.01 -6.58 15.19
C LEU A 134 29.15 -7.82 14.29
N LEU A 135 29.04 -9.04 14.83
CA LEU A 135 29.01 -10.27 14.05
C LEU A 135 27.59 -10.64 13.60
N VAL A 136 26.63 -10.64 14.52
CA VAL A 136 25.26 -11.13 14.26
C VAL A 136 24.56 -10.26 13.21
N ILE A 137 24.65 -8.93 13.30
CA ILE A 137 23.91 -8.03 12.41
C ILE A 137 24.36 -8.21 10.94
N PRO A 138 25.66 -8.19 10.58
CA PRO A 138 26.09 -8.41 9.20
C PRO A 138 25.79 -9.83 8.70
N VAL A 139 25.98 -10.86 9.53
CA VAL A 139 25.67 -12.26 9.14
C VAL A 139 24.19 -12.41 8.83
N MET A 140 23.31 -11.89 9.69
CA MET A 140 21.87 -11.90 9.44
C MET A 140 21.50 -11.09 8.21
N THR A 141 22.11 -9.91 8.02
CA THR A 141 21.87 -9.07 6.83
C THR A 141 22.27 -9.79 5.54
N LEU A 142 23.43 -10.46 5.54
CA LEU A 142 23.91 -11.26 4.41
C LEU A 142 22.96 -12.43 4.11
N LEU A 143 22.49 -13.15 5.13
CA LEU A 143 21.52 -14.24 4.95
C LEU A 143 20.20 -13.74 4.32
N HIS A 144 19.71 -12.57 4.75
CA HIS A 144 18.52 -11.96 4.15
C HIS A 144 18.75 -11.57 2.69
N LEU A 145 19.88 -10.94 2.37
CA LEU A 145 20.25 -10.56 1.01
C LEU A 145 20.38 -11.77 0.09
N LEU A 146 21.13 -12.79 0.49
CA LEU A 146 21.31 -14.03 -0.28
C LEU A 146 19.98 -14.75 -0.51
N SER A 147 19.12 -14.78 0.51
CA SER A 147 17.79 -15.37 0.40
C SER A 147 16.89 -14.58 -0.55
N ALA A 148 16.95 -13.25 -0.52
CA ALA A 148 16.20 -12.40 -1.45
C ALA A 148 16.68 -12.57 -2.89
N THR A 149 17.99 -12.66 -3.13
CA THR A 149 18.56 -12.86 -4.46
C THR A 149 18.25 -14.25 -5.01
N ALA A 150 18.32 -15.30 -4.18
CA ALA A 150 18.01 -16.67 -4.61
C ALA A 150 16.54 -16.85 -5.02
N LYS A 151 15.63 -16.00 -4.53
CA LYS A 151 14.21 -16.02 -4.94
C LYS A 151 13.94 -15.36 -6.29
N LEU A 152 14.90 -14.62 -6.86
CA LEU A 152 14.72 -13.93 -8.13
C LEU A 152 14.77 -14.89 -9.33
N ASP A 153 15.42 -16.04 -9.16
CA ASP A 153 15.64 -17.02 -10.23
C ASP A 153 15.09 -18.39 -9.82
N PRO A 154 14.12 -18.96 -10.57
CA PRO A 154 13.58 -20.29 -10.32
C PRO A 154 14.66 -21.38 -10.22
N ALA A 155 15.79 -21.25 -10.93
CA ALA A 155 16.89 -22.21 -10.87
C ALA A 155 17.52 -22.31 -9.47
N HIS A 156 17.41 -21.26 -8.65
CA HIS A 156 17.95 -21.19 -7.30
C HIS A 156 16.91 -21.51 -6.21
N ALA A 157 15.74 -22.04 -6.56
CA ALA A 157 14.66 -22.35 -5.61
C ALA A 157 15.10 -23.26 -4.45
N ALA A 158 15.95 -24.26 -4.72
CA ALA A 158 16.50 -25.14 -3.69
C ALA A 158 17.40 -24.38 -2.68
N VAL A 159 18.24 -23.47 -3.19
CA VAL A 159 19.10 -22.61 -2.37
C VAL A 159 18.26 -21.63 -1.55
N ALA A 160 17.22 -21.05 -2.14
CA ALA A 160 16.29 -20.19 -1.44
C ALA A 160 15.65 -20.91 -0.24
N LYS A 161 15.20 -22.16 -0.45
CA LYS A 161 14.61 -22.99 0.61
C LYS A 161 15.61 -23.34 1.71
N LEU A 162 16.86 -23.68 1.35
CA LEU A 162 17.93 -23.93 2.32
C LEU A 162 18.21 -22.69 3.16
N LEU A 163 18.34 -21.52 2.52
CA LEU A 163 18.59 -20.25 3.21
C LEU A 163 17.44 -19.86 4.14
N GLU A 164 16.18 -20.19 3.83
CA GLU A 164 15.07 -20.02 4.78
C GLU A 164 15.25 -20.87 6.04
N TRP A 165 15.63 -22.15 5.91
CA TRP A 165 15.90 -23.00 7.07
C TRP A 165 17.08 -22.50 7.90
N VAL A 166 18.15 -22.05 7.24
CA VAL A 166 19.32 -21.47 7.94
C VAL A 166 18.93 -20.21 8.70
N LYS A 167 18.10 -19.32 8.11
CA LYS A 167 17.60 -18.13 8.81
C LYS A 167 16.72 -18.49 10.01
N ILE A 168 15.84 -19.49 9.89
CA ILE A 168 15.01 -19.95 11.01
C ILE A 168 15.91 -20.48 12.14
N LEU A 169 16.89 -21.33 11.82
CA LEU A 169 17.80 -21.88 12.80
C LEU A 169 18.64 -20.78 13.48
N ALA A 170 19.19 -19.85 12.71
CA ALA A 170 19.95 -18.71 13.23
C ALA A 170 19.07 -17.82 14.13
N GLY A 171 17.81 -17.60 13.76
CA GLY A 171 16.83 -16.87 14.56
C GLY A 171 16.54 -17.57 15.89
N LEU A 172 16.33 -18.90 15.88
CA LEU A 172 16.11 -19.69 17.09
C LEU A 172 17.33 -19.67 18.02
N VAL A 173 18.54 -19.78 17.47
CA VAL A 173 19.78 -19.66 18.25
C VAL A 173 19.89 -18.27 18.89
N LEU A 174 19.59 -17.21 18.14
CA LEU A 174 19.60 -15.85 18.67
C LEU A 174 18.56 -15.67 19.80
N ILE A 175 17.34 -16.17 19.60
CA ILE A 175 16.29 -16.15 20.63
C ILE A 175 16.76 -16.89 21.88
N TYR A 176 17.34 -18.08 21.73
CA TYR A 176 17.86 -18.85 22.87
C TYR A 176 18.93 -18.07 23.64
N VAL A 177 19.90 -17.46 22.97
CA VAL A 177 20.97 -16.67 23.61
C VAL A 177 20.37 -15.48 24.37
N VAL A 178 19.46 -14.73 23.76
CA VAL A 178 18.82 -13.56 24.37
C VAL A 178 17.97 -13.97 25.57
N VAL A 179 17.17 -15.03 25.46
CA VAL A 179 16.33 -15.53 26.57
C VAL A 179 17.18 -16.03 27.72
N ARG A 180 18.25 -16.79 27.45
CA ARG A 180 19.17 -17.27 28.48
C ARG A 180 19.76 -16.10 29.28
N GLU A 181 20.22 -15.08 28.58
CA GLU A 181 20.84 -13.90 29.21
C GLU A 181 19.79 -13.02 29.92
N ALA A 182 18.57 -12.95 29.39
CA ALA A 182 17.44 -12.30 30.05
C ALA A 182 17.09 -12.98 31.38
N ILE A 183 17.06 -14.31 31.42
CA ILE A 183 16.83 -15.07 32.65
C ILE A 183 17.96 -14.82 33.67
N ALA A 184 19.21 -14.74 33.20
CA ALA A 184 20.36 -14.41 34.05
C ALA A 184 20.27 -12.99 34.64
N SER A 185 19.63 -12.06 33.93
CA SER A 185 19.49 -10.64 34.32
C SER A 185 18.10 -10.28 34.86
N LYS A 186 17.30 -11.27 35.28
CA LYS A 186 15.87 -11.09 35.63
C LYS A 186 15.59 -9.99 36.65
N ASP A 187 16.48 -9.80 37.63
CA ASP A 187 16.30 -8.85 38.73
C ASP A 187 16.42 -7.40 38.24
N THR A 188 17.17 -7.17 37.15
CA THR A 188 17.29 -5.89 36.45
C THR A 188 16.15 -5.68 35.44
N LEU A 189 15.65 -6.76 34.84
CA LEU A 189 14.59 -6.72 33.83
C LEU A 189 13.20 -6.46 34.39
N LEU A 190 12.88 -7.05 35.55
CA LEU A 190 11.55 -6.97 36.16
C LEU A 190 11.40 -5.75 37.09
N THR A 191 12.20 -4.72 36.88
CA THR A 191 12.08 -3.45 37.61
C THR A 191 10.95 -2.60 37.02
N LEU A 192 10.36 -1.77 37.87
CA LEU A 192 9.34 -0.80 37.43
C LEU A 192 9.88 0.17 36.36
N GLU A 193 11.17 0.49 36.42
CA GLU A 193 11.82 1.38 35.45
C GLU A 193 11.94 0.73 34.07
N THR A 194 12.35 -0.54 34.01
CA THR A 194 12.44 -1.30 32.76
C THR A 194 11.06 -1.50 32.13
N LEU A 195 10.05 -1.83 32.93
CA LEU A 195 8.66 -1.94 32.46
C LEU A 195 8.11 -0.59 31.97
N ARG A 196 8.47 0.50 32.64
CA ARG A 196 8.12 1.86 32.20
C ARG A 196 8.78 2.20 30.86
N LEU A 197 10.05 1.85 30.64
CA LEU A 197 10.74 2.07 29.37
C LEU A 197 10.11 1.27 28.21
N PHE A 198 9.69 0.02 28.47
CA PHE A 198 8.92 -0.76 27.50
C PHE A 198 7.60 -0.08 27.15
N ALA A 199 6.84 0.30 28.17
CA ALA A 199 5.56 0.98 28.00
C ALA A 199 5.73 2.33 27.29
N LEU A 200 6.81 3.07 27.56
CA LEU A 200 7.11 4.34 26.93
C LEU A 200 7.27 4.18 25.40
N SER A 201 8.05 3.20 24.94
CA SER A 201 8.24 2.93 23.50
C SER A 201 6.92 2.53 22.81
N ALA A 202 6.12 1.71 23.48
CA ALA A 202 4.79 1.30 23.03
C ALA A 202 3.82 2.50 22.92
N VAL A 203 3.70 3.29 24.00
CA VAL A 203 2.83 4.46 24.08
C VAL A 203 3.24 5.50 23.05
N LEU A 204 4.54 5.76 22.88
CA LEU A 204 5.05 6.73 21.93
C LEU A 204 4.73 6.31 20.48
N SER A 205 4.87 5.02 20.16
CA SER A 205 4.49 4.44 18.86
C SER A 205 2.99 4.59 18.56
N VAL A 206 2.13 4.29 19.53
CA VAL A 206 0.67 4.45 19.37
C VAL A 206 0.28 5.93 19.30
N ALA A 207 0.85 6.77 20.15
CA ALA A 207 0.59 8.22 20.20
C ALA A 207 1.11 8.97 18.96
N PHE A 208 1.99 8.35 18.16
CA PHE A 208 2.44 8.88 16.88
C PHE A 208 1.49 8.57 15.72
N LEU A 209 0.58 7.59 15.85
CA LEU A 209 -0.38 7.25 14.79
C LEU A 209 -1.32 8.39 14.38
N PRO A 210 -1.81 9.27 15.28
CA PRO A 210 -2.55 10.46 14.87
C PRO A 210 -1.77 11.38 13.94
N PHE A 211 -0.46 11.55 14.15
CA PHE A 211 0.39 12.31 13.24
C PHE A 211 0.44 11.65 11.85
N ILE A 212 0.60 10.32 11.80
CA ILE A 212 0.54 9.57 10.54
C ILE A 212 -0.83 9.73 9.87
N ALA A 213 -1.93 9.75 10.62
CA ALA A 213 -3.28 9.99 10.09
C ALA A 213 -3.47 11.40 9.52
N VAL A 214 -2.87 12.42 10.14
CA VAL A 214 -2.86 13.77 9.57
C VAL A 214 -2.03 13.80 8.29
N LEU A 215 -0.87 13.14 8.26
CA LEU A 215 -0.01 13.08 7.07
C LEU A 215 -0.69 12.36 5.89
N THR A 216 -1.39 11.25 6.15
CA THR A 216 -2.14 10.52 5.11
C THR A 216 -3.30 11.33 4.54
N LEU A 217 -3.92 12.17 5.37
CA LEU A 217 -4.95 13.11 4.95
C LEU A 217 -4.37 14.31 4.19
N TYR A 218 -3.20 14.81 4.60
CA TYR A 218 -2.55 15.97 4.01
C TYR A 218 -2.06 15.71 2.57
N GLU A 219 -1.44 14.55 2.31
CA GLU A 219 -0.80 14.27 1.01
C GLU A 219 -1.74 14.42 -0.20
N PRO A 220 -2.98 13.89 -0.21
CA PRO A 220 -3.88 14.06 -1.34
C PRO A 220 -4.21 15.53 -1.62
N TYR A 221 -4.40 16.34 -0.57
CA TYR A 221 -4.66 17.77 -0.73
C TYR A 221 -3.47 18.50 -1.32
N GLU A 222 -2.27 18.26 -0.80
CA GLU A 222 -1.05 18.90 -1.30
C GLU A 222 -0.79 18.54 -2.77
N ARG A 223 -0.92 17.25 -3.12
CA ARG A 223 -0.79 16.77 -4.49
C ARG A 223 -1.79 17.43 -5.44
N ILE A 224 -3.07 17.42 -5.07
CA ILE A 224 -4.17 17.97 -5.89
C ILE A 224 -4.05 19.49 -6.01
N PHE A 225 -3.76 20.17 -4.91
CA PHE A 225 -3.61 21.63 -4.92
C PHE A 225 -2.35 22.10 -5.65
N GLY A 226 -1.32 21.25 -5.74
CA GLY A 226 -0.11 21.50 -6.50
C GLY A 226 -0.36 21.57 -8.01
N ILE A 227 -1.31 20.81 -8.55
CA ILE A 227 -1.64 20.83 -9.98
C ILE A 227 -2.70 21.87 -10.35
N LEU A 228 -3.49 22.36 -9.40
CA LEU A 228 -4.54 23.36 -9.66
C LEU A 228 -4.07 24.62 -10.40
N PRO A 229 -2.85 25.18 -10.19
CA PRO A 229 -2.38 26.33 -10.95
C PRO A 229 -2.32 26.09 -12.48
N LEU A 230 -2.17 24.84 -12.92
CA LEU A 230 -2.15 24.48 -14.35
C LEU A 230 -3.55 24.56 -14.98
N HIS A 231 -4.60 24.29 -14.20
CA HIS A 231 -6.00 24.23 -14.67
C HIS A 231 -6.80 25.48 -14.30
N ILE A 232 -6.47 26.15 -13.20
CA ILE A 232 -7.12 27.37 -12.72
C ILE A 232 -6.04 28.44 -12.50
N PRO A 233 -5.67 29.20 -13.56
CA PRO A 233 -4.63 30.22 -13.49
C PRO A 233 -4.95 31.35 -12.50
N ASP A 234 -6.22 31.76 -12.42
CA ASP A 234 -6.66 32.81 -11.48
C ASP A 234 -6.44 32.41 -10.02
N ALA A 235 -5.59 33.18 -9.33
CA ALA A 235 -5.23 32.95 -7.93
C ALA A 235 -6.40 33.13 -6.96
N ARG A 236 -7.33 34.05 -7.22
CA ARG A 236 -8.51 34.28 -6.37
C ARG A 236 -9.47 33.11 -6.50
N LEU A 237 -9.81 32.73 -7.72
CA LEU A 237 -10.68 31.60 -8.01
C LEU A 237 -10.11 30.29 -7.44
N ARG A 238 -8.80 30.05 -7.64
CA ARG A 238 -8.10 28.87 -7.10
C ARG A 238 -8.11 28.84 -5.57
N ARG A 239 -7.96 29.98 -4.89
CA ARG A 239 -8.03 30.04 -3.42
C ARG A 239 -9.42 29.64 -2.92
N VAL A 240 -10.47 30.12 -3.57
CA VAL A 240 -11.86 29.76 -3.22
C VAL A 240 -12.11 28.28 -3.48
N ALA A 241 -11.67 27.75 -4.61
CA ALA A 241 -11.77 26.33 -4.95
C ALA A 241 -11.09 25.44 -3.90
N ARG A 242 -9.88 25.80 -3.44
CA ARG A 242 -9.15 25.08 -2.38
C ARG A 242 -9.92 25.04 -1.06
N TRP A 243 -10.38 26.20 -0.57
CA TRP A 243 -11.15 26.26 0.67
C TRP A 243 -12.46 25.48 0.57
N ARG A 244 -13.15 25.58 -0.56
CA ARG A 244 -14.38 24.83 -0.80
C ARG A 244 -14.14 23.33 -0.84
N ALA A 245 -13.04 22.87 -1.42
CA ALA A 245 -12.63 21.47 -1.40
C ALA A 245 -12.37 20.97 0.03
N ILE A 246 -11.58 21.70 0.83
CA ILE A 246 -11.31 21.34 2.24
C ILE A 246 -12.62 21.22 3.03
N LEU A 247 -13.49 22.22 2.94
CA LEU A 247 -14.74 22.28 3.71
C LEU A 247 -15.75 21.21 3.28
N THR A 248 -15.75 20.84 2.00
CA THR A 248 -16.70 19.88 1.41
C THR A 248 -16.24 18.43 1.60
N PHE A 249 -14.99 18.12 1.29
CA PHE A 249 -14.49 16.74 1.28
C PHE A 249 -13.94 16.32 2.64
N ARG A 250 -13.29 17.22 3.39
CA ARG A 250 -12.70 16.93 4.71
C ARG A 250 -11.82 15.68 4.63
N THR A 251 -12.24 14.55 5.19
CA THR A 251 -11.54 13.26 5.19
C THR A 251 -11.84 12.38 3.96
N ASP A 252 -12.78 12.77 3.11
CA ASP A 252 -13.21 12.03 1.92
C ASP A 252 -12.26 12.28 0.75
N THR A 253 -11.07 11.68 0.82
CA THR A 253 -10.02 11.80 -0.20
C THR A 253 -10.42 11.16 -1.53
N ASN A 254 -11.37 10.22 -1.53
CA ASN A 254 -11.91 9.64 -2.75
C ASN A 254 -12.66 10.70 -3.58
N PHE A 255 -13.61 11.42 -2.96
CA PHE A 255 -14.32 12.49 -3.65
C PHE A 255 -13.43 13.69 -4.00
N LEU A 256 -12.39 13.96 -3.20
CA LEU A 256 -11.37 14.95 -3.55
C LEU A 256 -10.64 14.59 -4.85
N GLU A 257 -10.27 13.32 -5.04
CA GLU A 257 -9.62 12.84 -6.28
C GLU A 257 -10.57 12.86 -7.49
N ARG A 258 -11.86 12.57 -7.27
CA ARG A 258 -12.89 12.71 -8.32
C ARG A 258 -13.08 14.17 -8.73
N TRP A 259 -13.05 15.09 -7.77
CA TRP A 259 -13.08 16.52 -8.05
C TRP A 259 -11.85 16.97 -8.83
N ARG A 260 -10.66 16.51 -8.46
CA ARG A 260 -9.44 16.75 -9.23
C ARG A 260 -9.58 16.31 -10.69
N ARG A 261 -10.13 15.11 -10.93
CA ARG A 261 -10.43 14.61 -12.29
C ARG A 261 -11.36 15.56 -13.05
N SER A 262 -12.49 15.93 -12.45
CA SER A 262 -13.43 16.88 -13.07
C SER A 262 -12.79 18.22 -13.41
N VAL A 263 -11.97 18.80 -12.53
CA VAL A 263 -11.26 20.06 -12.78
C VAL A 263 -10.19 19.92 -13.87
N THR A 264 -9.65 18.72 -14.08
CA THR A 264 -8.65 18.47 -15.14
C THR A 264 -9.32 18.41 -16.50
N THR A 265 -10.46 17.74 -16.60
CA THR A 265 -11.22 17.56 -17.84
C THR A 265 -11.96 18.84 -18.24
N GLU A 266 -12.61 19.49 -17.26
CA GLU A 266 -13.40 20.71 -17.45
C GLU A 266 -12.91 21.78 -16.46
N PRO A 267 -11.81 22.48 -16.76
CA PRO A 267 -11.25 23.48 -15.84
C PRO A 267 -12.19 24.66 -15.65
N PRO A 268 -12.59 25.00 -14.40
CA PRO A 268 -13.50 26.09 -14.16
C PRO A 268 -12.79 27.45 -14.35
N THR A 269 -13.43 28.33 -15.11
CA THR A 269 -12.93 29.67 -15.48
C THR A 269 -13.52 30.78 -14.62
N ASN A 270 -14.65 30.53 -13.95
CA ASN A 270 -15.36 31.50 -13.12
C ASN A 270 -15.97 30.86 -11.86
N MET A 271 -16.54 31.71 -10.98
CA MET A 271 -17.11 31.28 -9.70
C MET A 271 -18.30 30.33 -9.87
N GLU A 272 -19.13 30.52 -10.90
CA GLU A 272 -20.31 29.67 -11.14
C GLU A 272 -19.88 28.28 -11.59
N GLU A 273 -18.86 28.16 -12.44
CA GLU A 273 -18.28 26.87 -12.82
C GLU A 273 -17.60 26.17 -11.65
N VAL A 274 -16.93 26.91 -10.75
CA VAL A 274 -16.44 26.33 -9.49
C VAL A 274 -17.61 25.75 -8.69
N LYS A 275 -18.69 26.50 -8.49
CA LYS A 275 -19.88 25.99 -7.77
C LYS A 275 -20.49 24.77 -8.46
N ALA A 276 -20.57 24.79 -9.79
CA ALA A 276 -21.11 23.71 -10.61
C ALA A 276 -20.28 22.42 -10.47
N SER A 277 -18.94 22.51 -10.45
CA SER A 277 -18.07 21.34 -10.27
C SER A 277 -18.35 20.60 -8.95
N PHE A 278 -18.60 21.34 -7.86
CA PHE A 278 -18.99 20.74 -6.58
C PHE A 278 -20.43 20.22 -6.59
N ALA A 279 -21.35 20.89 -7.30
CA ALA A 279 -22.74 20.44 -7.45
C ALA A 279 -22.81 19.10 -8.21
N LYS A 280 -22.08 18.97 -9.33
CA LYS A 280 -21.96 17.71 -10.11
C LYS A 280 -21.57 16.54 -9.20
N LEU A 281 -20.59 16.72 -8.32
CA LEU A 281 -20.15 15.68 -7.38
C LEU A 281 -21.15 15.41 -6.25
N ARG A 282 -21.90 16.41 -5.78
CA ARG A 282 -22.97 16.17 -4.80
C ARG A 282 -24.09 15.33 -5.41
N THR A 283 -24.48 15.63 -6.64
CA THR A 283 -25.45 14.83 -7.41
C THR A 283 -24.94 13.41 -7.60
N LEU A 284 -23.67 13.25 -8.00
CA LEU A 284 -23.04 11.94 -8.10
C LEU A 284 -23.10 11.18 -6.76
N LYS A 285 -22.71 11.81 -5.65
CA LYS A 285 -22.73 11.19 -4.32
C LYS A 285 -24.14 10.78 -3.88
N GLN A 286 -25.16 11.55 -4.22
CA GLN A 286 -26.56 11.20 -3.94
C GLN A 286 -26.99 9.99 -4.77
N ARG A 287 -26.61 9.97 -6.05
CA ARG A 287 -26.89 8.85 -6.96
C ARG A 287 -26.20 7.56 -6.54
N GLU A 288 -24.97 7.62 -6.04
CA GLU A 288 -24.29 6.44 -5.49
C GLU A 288 -24.97 5.91 -4.22
N ARG A 289 -25.59 6.80 -3.41
CA ARG A 289 -26.36 6.41 -2.22
C ARG A 289 -27.73 5.84 -2.55
N LYS A 290 -28.34 6.28 -3.65
CA LYS A 290 -29.64 5.82 -4.16
C LYS A 290 -29.50 5.53 -5.65
N PRO A 291 -28.93 4.37 -6.01
CA PRO A 291 -28.74 4.02 -7.41
C PRO A 291 -30.09 3.90 -8.12
N PRO A 292 -30.17 4.30 -9.40
CA PRO A 292 -31.36 4.07 -10.20
C PRO A 292 -31.63 2.56 -10.33
N THR A 293 -32.89 2.18 -10.37
CA THR A 293 -33.30 0.81 -10.68
C THR A 293 -33.04 0.56 -12.16
N VAL A 294 -32.24 -0.45 -12.47
CA VAL A 294 -31.95 -0.88 -13.84
C VAL A 294 -32.68 -2.20 -14.06
N GLY A 295 -33.44 -2.32 -15.15
CA GLY A 295 -34.09 -3.58 -15.52
C GLY A 295 -33.04 -4.65 -15.84
N GLU A 296 -33.31 -5.92 -15.53
CA GLU A 296 -32.36 -7.02 -15.72
C GLU A 296 -31.91 -7.20 -17.19
N GLN A 297 -32.73 -6.75 -18.14
CA GLN A 297 -32.44 -6.83 -19.57
C GLN A 297 -31.67 -5.61 -20.10
N ASP A 298 -31.72 -4.48 -19.40
CA ASP A 298 -31.13 -3.22 -19.86
C ASP A 298 -29.63 -3.12 -19.52
N GLY A 299 -29.20 -3.78 -18.45
CA GLY A 299 -27.83 -3.70 -17.96
C GLY A 299 -27.70 -3.97 -16.48
N TRP A 300 -26.67 -3.36 -15.89
CA TRP A 300 -26.44 -3.41 -14.44
C TRP A 300 -26.35 -2.01 -13.86
N SER A 301 -26.77 -1.89 -12.59
CA SER A 301 -26.47 -0.70 -11.81
C SER A 301 -24.95 -0.56 -11.65
N PRO A 302 -24.36 0.62 -11.87
CA PRO A 302 -22.94 0.85 -11.64
C PRO A 302 -22.47 0.42 -10.24
N GLN A 303 -23.30 0.64 -9.21
CA GLN A 303 -22.91 0.34 -7.82
C GLN A 303 -22.83 -1.16 -7.52
N SER A 304 -23.58 -2.00 -8.24
CA SER A 304 -23.47 -3.46 -8.11
C SER A 304 -22.32 -3.99 -8.97
N ALA A 305 -22.23 -3.54 -10.22
CA ALA A 305 -21.25 -4.03 -11.20
C ALA A 305 -19.80 -3.87 -10.70
N ILE A 306 -19.45 -2.71 -10.14
CA ILE A 306 -18.09 -2.44 -9.61
C ILE A 306 -17.66 -3.41 -8.48
N ARG A 307 -18.60 -4.12 -7.86
CA ARG A 307 -18.37 -5.03 -6.72
C ARG A 307 -18.50 -6.51 -7.05
N PHE A 308 -18.84 -6.88 -8.29
CA PHE A 308 -19.08 -8.29 -8.65
C PHE A 308 -17.90 -9.22 -8.32
N LEU A 309 -16.66 -8.72 -8.42
CA LEU A 309 -15.44 -9.46 -8.08
C LEU A 309 -14.70 -8.90 -6.85
N GLU A 310 -15.35 -8.12 -6.00
CA GLU A 310 -14.73 -7.51 -4.81
C GLU A 310 -14.21 -8.56 -3.83
N ALA A 311 -14.97 -9.62 -3.59
CA ALA A 311 -14.59 -10.73 -2.71
C ALA A 311 -13.35 -11.50 -3.21
N GLU A 312 -13.08 -11.46 -4.51
CA GLU A 312 -11.92 -12.08 -5.14
C GLU A 312 -10.71 -11.12 -5.23
N GLY A 313 -10.81 -9.95 -4.61
CA GLY A 313 -9.75 -8.94 -4.66
C GLY A 313 -9.67 -8.16 -5.99
N LEU A 314 -10.71 -8.25 -6.82
CA LEU A 314 -10.83 -7.53 -8.10
C LEU A 314 -11.98 -6.50 -8.08
N GLY A 315 -12.29 -5.93 -6.91
CA GLY A 315 -13.16 -4.77 -6.81
C GLY A 315 -12.58 -3.58 -7.58
N THR A 316 -13.42 -2.83 -8.29
CA THR A 316 -12.93 -1.71 -9.11
C THR A 316 -12.73 -0.44 -8.29
N ASN A 317 -12.07 0.55 -8.90
CA ASN A 317 -12.16 1.94 -8.46
C ASN A 317 -13.58 2.51 -8.68
N ASP A 318 -13.75 3.80 -8.43
CA ASP A 318 -15.01 4.47 -8.68
C ASP A 318 -15.38 4.50 -10.17
N TYR A 319 -16.66 4.35 -10.45
CA TYR A 319 -17.23 4.48 -11.79
C TYR A 319 -17.33 5.95 -12.19
N HIS A 320 -16.70 6.31 -13.30
CA HIS A 320 -16.54 7.71 -13.72
C HIS A 320 -16.52 7.85 -15.24
N GLU A 321 -16.83 9.05 -15.70
CA GLU A 321 -16.81 9.46 -17.10
C GLU A 321 -15.40 9.32 -17.71
N ALA A 322 -15.34 8.77 -18.93
CA ALA A 322 -14.12 8.68 -19.71
C ALA A 322 -13.70 10.08 -20.18
N ALA A 323 -12.39 10.38 -20.10
CA ALA A 323 -11.89 11.72 -20.40
C ALA A 323 -11.98 12.10 -21.90
N TYR A 324 -12.00 11.11 -22.80
CA TYR A 324 -11.91 11.32 -24.26
C TYR A 324 -13.07 10.70 -25.03
N GLU A 325 -14.00 10.02 -24.36
CA GLU A 325 -15.16 9.38 -24.96
C GLU A 325 -16.40 9.91 -24.23
N PRO A 326 -17.01 11.01 -24.74
CA PRO A 326 -18.23 11.55 -24.17
C PRO A 326 -19.28 10.45 -24.03
N ASP A 327 -20.03 10.48 -22.91
CA ASP A 327 -21.06 9.50 -22.55
C ASP A 327 -20.57 8.08 -22.19
N GLU A 328 -19.29 7.74 -22.40
CA GLU A 328 -18.74 6.49 -21.85
C GLU A 328 -18.31 6.68 -20.40
N TRP A 329 -18.76 5.77 -19.54
CA TRP A 329 -18.35 5.66 -18.15
C TRP A 329 -17.71 4.32 -17.90
N TRP A 330 -16.67 4.31 -17.07
CA TRP A 330 -15.94 3.11 -16.78
C TRP A 330 -15.36 3.06 -15.36
N ALA A 331 -15.03 1.85 -14.93
CA ALA A 331 -14.23 1.56 -13.76
C ALA A 331 -13.31 0.37 -14.04
N ALA A 332 -12.22 0.27 -13.29
CA ALA A 332 -11.33 -0.89 -13.35
C ALA A 332 -10.76 -1.26 -11.98
N SER A 333 -10.51 -2.55 -11.78
CA SER A 333 -9.73 -3.04 -10.65
C SER A 333 -8.27 -2.66 -10.80
N ARG A 334 -7.55 -2.69 -9.68
CA ARG A 334 -6.08 -2.72 -9.76
C ARG A 334 -5.64 -3.96 -10.51
N LEU A 335 -4.48 -3.86 -11.13
CA LEU A 335 -3.82 -4.97 -11.77
C LEU A 335 -3.27 -5.91 -10.69
N THR A 336 -3.92 -7.06 -10.50
CA THR A 336 -3.53 -8.03 -9.49
C THR A 336 -2.52 -9.01 -10.09
N GLN A 337 -1.33 -9.05 -9.52
CA GLN A 337 -0.26 -9.95 -9.94
C GLN A 337 -0.38 -11.31 -9.25
N PHE A 338 -0.10 -12.39 -9.98
CA PHE A 338 -0.08 -13.75 -9.46
C PHE A 338 0.94 -14.60 -10.25
N GLY A 339 1.30 -15.76 -9.68
CA GLY A 339 2.38 -16.60 -10.19
C GLY A 339 3.75 -16.21 -9.61
N GLN A 340 4.74 -17.08 -9.83
CA GLN A 340 6.12 -16.87 -9.39
C GLN A 340 7.00 -16.51 -10.60
N GLY A 341 8.06 -15.72 -10.36
CA GLY A 341 9.04 -15.34 -11.39
C GLY A 341 9.19 -13.83 -11.55
N ALA A 342 10.16 -13.43 -12.38
CA ALA A 342 10.49 -12.01 -12.61
C ALA A 342 9.37 -11.22 -13.31
N PHE A 343 8.50 -11.90 -14.07
CA PHE A 343 7.37 -11.31 -14.79
C PHE A 343 6.07 -12.03 -14.42
N PRO A 344 5.45 -11.71 -13.27
CA PRO A 344 4.23 -12.37 -12.83
C PRO A 344 3.08 -12.13 -13.81
N ASN A 345 2.19 -13.12 -13.93
CA ASN A 345 0.93 -12.96 -14.64
C ASN A 345 0.06 -11.93 -13.92
N ASN A 346 -0.91 -11.36 -14.63
CA ASN A 346 -1.80 -10.40 -14.00
C ASN A 346 -3.21 -10.44 -14.56
N ILE A 347 -4.16 -10.02 -13.75
CA ILE A 347 -5.58 -10.00 -14.08
C ILE A 347 -6.22 -8.68 -13.62
N ALA A 348 -7.15 -8.17 -14.40
CA ALA A 348 -7.92 -6.98 -14.08
C ALA A 348 -9.36 -7.09 -14.58
N TYR A 349 -10.28 -6.50 -13.82
CA TYR A 349 -11.69 -6.41 -14.12
C TYR A 349 -12.04 -4.98 -14.53
N TYR A 350 -12.87 -4.84 -15.56
CA TYR A 350 -13.29 -3.59 -16.15
C TYR A 350 -14.81 -3.57 -16.31
N VAL A 351 -15.38 -2.39 -16.07
CA VAL A 351 -16.82 -2.11 -16.13
C VAL A 351 -16.99 -0.92 -17.07
N TYR A 352 -17.87 -1.01 -18.06
CA TYR A 352 -18.15 0.05 -19.04
C TYR A 352 -19.65 0.22 -19.26
N GLY A 353 -20.04 1.42 -19.67
CA GLY A 353 -21.44 1.75 -19.94
C GLY A 353 -21.65 3.26 -20.02
N THR A 354 -22.85 3.70 -19.66
CA THR A 354 -23.20 5.11 -19.53
C THR A 354 -23.15 5.53 -18.08
N ALA A 355 -23.41 6.81 -17.80
CA ALA A 355 -23.55 7.28 -16.43
C ALA A 355 -24.48 6.37 -15.64
N GLU A 356 -25.63 5.98 -16.20
CA GLU A 356 -26.74 5.29 -15.52
C GLU A 356 -26.70 3.78 -15.55
N ILE A 357 -26.23 3.21 -16.66
CA ILE A 357 -26.37 1.79 -16.95
C ILE A 357 -25.01 1.25 -17.39
N VAL A 358 -24.55 0.21 -16.69
CA VAL A 358 -23.43 -0.60 -17.16
C VAL A 358 -23.96 -1.57 -18.21
N SER A 359 -23.34 -1.55 -19.38
CA SER A 359 -23.70 -2.44 -20.49
C SER A 359 -22.64 -3.48 -20.78
N ARG A 360 -21.38 -3.27 -20.35
CA ARG A 360 -20.26 -4.15 -20.67
C ARG A 360 -19.37 -4.43 -19.46
N LEU A 361 -19.10 -5.71 -19.25
CA LEU A 361 -18.22 -6.23 -18.20
C LEU A 361 -17.08 -6.99 -18.87
N LYS A 362 -15.84 -6.75 -18.45
CA LYS A 362 -14.66 -7.36 -19.06
C LYS A 362 -13.66 -7.81 -18.02
N LEU A 363 -13.28 -9.07 -18.07
CA LEU A 363 -12.19 -9.66 -17.31
C LEU A 363 -11.03 -9.93 -18.26
N LYS A 364 -9.87 -9.31 -18.02
CA LYS A 364 -8.66 -9.49 -18.83
C LYS A 364 -7.53 -10.05 -18.00
N MET A 365 -6.90 -11.12 -18.48
CA MET A 365 -5.71 -11.71 -17.87
C MET A 365 -4.57 -11.78 -18.87
N ASN A 366 -3.40 -11.33 -18.45
CA ASN A 366 -2.16 -11.38 -19.20
C ASN A 366 -1.28 -12.52 -18.66
N VAL A 367 -0.89 -13.44 -19.53
CA VAL A 367 -0.04 -14.58 -19.20
C VAL A 367 1.36 -14.34 -19.76
N ASN A 368 2.27 -13.96 -18.88
CA ASN A 368 3.68 -13.69 -19.14
C ASN A 368 4.55 -14.95 -19.03
N SER A 369 4.13 -15.95 -18.24
CA SER A 369 4.85 -17.22 -18.05
C SER A 369 4.00 -18.41 -18.53
N PRO A 370 4.08 -18.78 -19.83
CA PRO A 370 3.27 -19.85 -20.43
C PRO A 370 3.47 -21.22 -19.77
N GLU A 371 4.60 -21.44 -19.09
CA GLU A 371 4.92 -22.67 -18.36
C GLU A 371 3.94 -22.94 -17.20
N THR A 372 3.22 -21.92 -16.74
CA THR A 372 2.17 -22.01 -15.71
C THR A 372 0.75 -21.99 -16.31
N TYR A 373 0.61 -22.45 -17.56
CA TYR A 373 -0.64 -22.40 -18.34
C TYR A 373 -1.85 -22.91 -17.55
N GLU A 374 -1.79 -24.12 -17.01
CA GLU A 374 -2.95 -24.75 -16.34
C GLU A 374 -3.37 -24.00 -15.07
N ALA A 375 -2.41 -23.56 -14.25
CA ALA A 375 -2.71 -22.77 -13.05
C ALA A 375 -3.32 -21.41 -13.41
N SER A 376 -2.81 -20.76 -14.46
CA SER A 376 -3.31 -19.46 -14.93
C SER A 376 -4.70 -19.59 -15.54
N LYS A 377 -4.92 -20.65 -16.29
CA LYS A 377 -6.20 -21.02 -16.88
C LYS A 377 -7.24 -21.27 -15.81
N ALA A 378 -6.98 -22.16 -14.85
CA ALA A 378 -7.89 -22.42 -13.73
C ALA A 378 -8.20 -21.15 -12.93
N HIS A 379 -7.19 -20.30 -12.71
CA HIS A 379 -7.38 -19.00 -12.05
C HIS A 379 -8.31 -18.08 -12.84
N PHE A 380 -8.14 -17.97 -14.16
CA PHE A 380 -9.03 -17.18 -15.02
C PHE A 380 -10.46 -17.72 -15.03
N SER A 381 -10.63 -19.02 -15.26
CA SER A 381 -11.94 -19.68 -15.36
C SER A 381 -12.74 -19.51 -14.08
N LYS A 382 -12.08 -19.63 -12.91
CA LYS A 382 -12.71 -19.33 -11.61
C LYS A 382 -13.33 -17.93 -11.58
N HIS A 383 -12.56 -16.89 -11.93
CA HIS A 383 -13.03 -15.51 -11.87
C HIS A 383 -14.10 -15.21 -12.94
N ALA A 384 -13.94 -15.76 -14.15
CA ALA A 384 -14.93 -15.62 -15.22
C ALA A 384 -16.27 -16.27 -14.84
N LEU A 385 -16.26 -17.43 -14.17
CA LEU A 385 -17.48 -18.09 -13.68
C LEU A 385 -18.16 -17.31 -12.57
N ILE A 386 -17.39 -16.77 -11.62
CA ILE A 386 -17.95 -15.91 -10.57
C ILE A 386 -18.59 -14.66 -11.19
N LEU A 387 -17.93 -14.04 -12.17
CA LEU A 387 -18.48 -12.89 -12.88
C LEU A 387 -19.78 -13.25 -13.61
N ALA A 388 -19.82 -14.37 -14.32
CA ALA A 388 -21.01 -14.83 -15.02
C ALA A 388 -22.18 -15.10 -14.06
N GLY A 389 -21.94 -15.76 -12.93
CA GLY A 389 -22.97 -16.03 -11.92
C GLY A 389 -23.51 -14.75 -11.28
N LYS A 390 -22.64 -13.77 -11.02
CA LYS A 390 -23.03 -12.46 -10.44
C LYS A 390 -23.74 -11.54 -11.43
N ALA A 391 -23.31 -11.54 -12.69
CA ALA A 391 -23.83 -10.63 -13.70
C ALA A 391 -25.07 -11.19 -14.43
N LEU A 392 -25.18 -12.50 -14.59
CA LEU A 392 -26.28 -13.13 -15.33
C LEU A 392 -27.16 -13.90 -14.34
N ASN A 393 -26.83 -15.16 -14.07
CA ASN A 393 -27.48 -16.03 -13.09
C ASN A 393 -26.74 -17.39 -12.97
N GLU A 394 -27.22 -18.27 -12.09
CA GLU A 394 -26.68 -19.61 -11.89
C GLU A 394 -26.80 -20.52 -13.13
N THR A 395 -27.82 -20.33 -13.97
CA THR A 395 -28.00 -21.09 -15.21
C THR A 395 -26.86 -20.80 -16.20
N TRP A 396 -26.52 -19.52 -16.36
CA TRP A 396 -25.36 -19.10 -17.17
C TRP A 396 -24.05 -19.61 -16.58
N GLN A 397 -23.87 -19.53 -15.27
CA GLN A 397 -22.67 -20.04 -14.61
C GLN A 397 -22.47 -21.55 -14.86
N THR A 398 -23.55 -22.33 -14.75
CA THR A 398 -23.52 -23.79 -14.97
C THR A 398 -23.26 -24.12 -16.45
N LYS A 399 -23.88 -23.38 -17.37
CA LYS A 399 -23.66 -23.53 -18.82
C LYS A 399 -22.23 -23.20 -19.24
N LEU A 400 -21.64 -22.16 -18.65
CA LEU A 400 -20.28 -21.71 -18.99
C LEU A 400 -19.18 -22.51 -18.30
N ALA A 401 -19.46 -23.25 -17.22
CA ALA A 401 -18.47 -24.05 -16.49
C ALA A 401 -17.61 -24.96 -17.38
N PRO A 402 -18.19 -25.87 -18.19
CA PRO A 402 -17.38 -26.74 -19.05
C PRO A 402 -16.62 -25.97 -20.15
N ILE A 403 -17.19 -24.87 -20.67
CA ILE A 403 -16.58 -24.05 -21.72
C ILE A 403 -15.36 -23.30 -21.19
N LEU A 404 -15.50 -22.70 -19.99
CA LEU A 404 -14.43 -21.96 -19.33
C LEU A 404 -13.35 -22.90 -18.79
N GLU A 405 -13.67 -24.16 -18.47
CA GLU A 405 -12.67 -25.17 -18.12
C GLU A 405 -11.70 -25.47 -19.28
N GLU A 406 -12.10 -25.28 -20.53
CA GLU A 406 -11.18 -25.36 -21.67
C GLU A 406 -10.44 -24.04 -21.94
N ALA A 407 -11.07 -22.91 -21.57
CA ALA A 407 -10.61 -21.55 -21.84
C ALA A 407 -10.33 -21.27 -23.33
N SER A 408 -11.05 -21.98 -24.20
CA SER A 408 -11.02 -21.82 -25.65
C SER A 408 -11.85 -20.61 -26.08
N PRO A 409 -11.46 -19.87 -27.13
CA PRO A 409 -12.26 -18.76 -27.63
C PRO A 409 -13.67 -19.19 -28.03
N PHE A 410 -14.67 -18.41 -27.64
CA PHE A 410 -16.07 -18.65 -27.99
C PHE A 410 -16.88 -17.35 -28.00
N GLU A 411 -18.06 -17.42 -28.60
CA GLU A 411 -19.08 -16.38 -28.55
C GLU A 411 -20.46 -17.04 -28.41
N LEU A 412 -21.25 -16.58 -27.44
CA LEU A 412 -22.60 -17.06 -27.18
C LEU A 412 -23.52 -15.84 -27.01
N VAL A 413 -24.67 -15.86 -27.69
CA VAL A 413 -25.69 -14.80 -27.62
C VAL A 413 -27.02 -15.43 -27.24
N GLU A 414 -27.55 -15.06 -26.08
CA GLU A 414 -28.80 -15.61 -25.53
C GLU A 414 -29.36 -14.64 -24.48
N ASP A 415 -30.68 -14.57 -24.31
CA ASP A 415 -31.36 -13.74 -23.30
C ASP A 415 -30.90 -12.26 -23.24
N GLY A 416 -30.63 -11.65 -24.40
CA GLY A 416 -30.16 -10.26 -24.49
C GLY A 416 -28.72 -10.04 -23.98
N ALA A 417 -27.98 -11.12 -23.72
CA ALA A 417 -26.57 -11.08 -23.33
C ALA A 417 -25.69 -11.71 -24.42
N ARG A 418 -24.55 -11.09 -24.69
CA ARG A 418 -23.47 -11.61 -25.53
C ARG A 418 -22.26 -11.88 -24.64
N VAL A 419 -21.88 -13.14 -24.53
CA VAL A 419 -20.72 -13.59 -23.75
C VAL A 419 -19.65 -14.05 -24.71
N THR A 420 -18.44 -13.48 -24.59
CA THR A 420 -17.30 -13.83 -25.44
C THR A 420 -16.07 -14.17 -24.62
N LEU A 421 -15.27 -15.10 -25.12
CA LEU A 421 -13.90 -15.33 -24.69
C LEU A 421 -12.98 -15.20 -25.90
N LYS A 422 -11.94 -14.37 -25.78
CA LYS A 422 -10.92 -14.17 -26.80
C LYS A 422 -9.54 -14.51 -26.24
N ARG A 423 -8.69 -15.07 -27.08
CA ARG A 423 -7.27 -15.34 -26.79
C ARG A 423 -6.40 -14.65 -27.83
N ASN A 424 -5.54 -13.74 -27.41
CA ASN A 424 -4.63 -13.02 -28.31
C ASN A 424 -3.18 -13.31 -27.93
N GLY A 425 -2.41 -13.91 -28.83
CA GLY A 425 -0.96 -14.08 -28.66
C GLY A 425 -0.22 -12.77 -28.92
N TRP A 426 0.77 -12.43 -28.10
CA TRP A 426 1.54 -11.20 -28.27
C TRP A 426 2.62 -11.36 -29.34
N GLN A 427 2.82 -10.34 -30.16
CA GLN A 427 3.89 -10.29 -31.15
C GLN A 427 5.07 -9.43 -30.63
N GLY A 428 6.31 -9.88 -30.83
CA GLY A 428 7.51 -9.06 -30.62
C GLY A 428 8.14 -9.05 -29.21
N GLY A 429 7.95 -10.10 -28.39
CA GLY A 429 8.55 -10.22 -27.05
C GLY A 429 8.89 -11.67 -26.67
N PRO A 430 9.20 -11.98 -25.40
CA PRO A 430 9.57 -13.33 -24.93
C PRO A 430 8.45 -14.40 -24.99
N GLY A 431 7.39 -14.16 -25.77
CA GLY A 431 6.16 -14.95 -25.80
C GLY A 431 5.10 -14.47 -24.81
N GLY A 432 3.90 -15.04 -24.86
CA GLY A 432 2.77 -14.71 -23.99
C GLY A 432 1.44 -14.54 -24.73
N TYR A 433 0.35 -14.47 -23.97
CA TYR A 433 -0.98 -14.22 -24.52
C TYR A 433 -1.88 -13.53 -23.49
N ASP A 434 -2.93 -12.86 -23.96
CA ASP A 434 -4.03 -12.44 -23.10
C ASP A 434 -5.30 -13.26 -23.33
N LEU A 435 -6.03 -13.49 -22.24
CA LEU A 435 -7.41 -13.98 -22.25
C LEU A 435 -8.33 -12.83 -21.88
N THR A 436 -9.37 -12.62 -22.68
CA THR A 436 -10.38 -11.59 -22.45
C THR A 436 -11.75 -12.23 -22.45
N PHE A 437 -12.39 -12.26 -21.29
CA PHE A 437 -13.78 -12.67 -21.11
C PHE A 437 -14.67 -11.43 -20.99
N GLU A 438 -15.71 -11.33 -21.80
CA GLU A 438 -16.56 -10.16 -21.88
C GLU A 438 -18.04 -10.55 -21.87
N ILE A 439 -18.83 -9.85 -21.07
CA ILE A 439 -20.30 -9.93 -21.04
C ILE A 439 -20.84 -8.58 -21.47
N LEU A 440 -21.59 -8.56 -22.56
CA LEU A 440 -22.24 -7.37 -23.10
C LEU A 440 -23.76 -7.56 -23.04
N ARG A 441 -24.48 -6.61 -22.44
CA ARG A 441 -25.93 -6.51 -22.57
C ARG A 441 -26.24 -5.78 -23.86
N VAL A 442 -26.96 -6.47 -24.74
CA VAL A 442 -27.41 -5.93 -26.02
C VAL A 442 -28.81 -5.37 -25.78
N PRO A 443 -29.07 -4.07 -26.03
CA PRO A 443 -30.43 -3.54 -25.96
C PRO A 443 -31.35 -4.37 -26.85
N ALA A 444 -32.56 -4.66 -26.39
CA ALA A 444 -33.57 -5.26 -27.26
C ALA A 444 -33.80 -4.33 -28.47
N PRO A 445 -33.93 -4.87 -29.70
CA PRO A 445 -34.11 -4.08 -30.91
C PRO A 445 -35.41 -3.26 -30.90
#